data_AF-A0A850R991-F1
#
_entry.id   AF-A0A850R991-F1
#
_cell.length_a   1.000
_cell.length_b   1.000
_cell.length_c   1.000
_cell.angle_alpha   90.00
_cell.angle_beta   90.00
_cell.angle_gamma   90.00
#
_symmetry.space_group_name_H-M   'P 1'
#
loop_
_entity.id
_entity.type
_entity.pdbx_description
1 polymer ?
#
loop_
_entity_poly.entity_id
_entity_poly.type
_entity_poly.pdbx_seq_one_letter_code
_entity_poly.pdbx_strand_id
1 'polypeptide(L)'
;MNFQAINKKIRVQYLSILGLAIFISVWCIFSSPNNYDIVKMLIRSNFPVLFSQIILLSLMSWQILTFKSVAIMVGVRQKTEYVQKQLLFIVLLETSIYFGVYYVSFFLTGRKAFIDGSFVIGILILLLRFSFMIILAIIIAGIYQFSYPGVLIIFSILANLGYHYIFEMQYLLIQYSKIYDPVYRALHHIHMS
;
A
#
# COMPACT_ATOMS: atom_id res chain seq x y z
N MET A 1 -20.78 0.20 -26.13
CA MET A 1 -19.91 -0.43 -25.12
C MET A 1 -20.74 -0.82 -23.91
N ASN A 2 -20.72 -2.10 -23.52
CA ASN A 2 -21.70 -2.66 -22.59
C ASN A 2 -21.34 -2.28 -21.13
N PHE A 3 -22.08 -1.34 -20.52
CA PHE A 3 -21.84 -0.87 -19.13
C PHE A 3 -21.77 -2.01 -18.11
N GLN A 4 -22.49 -3.10 -18.39
CA GLN A 4 -22.49 -4.33 -17.61
C GLN A 4 -21.11 -5.01 -17.55
N ALA A 5 -20.32 -4.96 -18.64
CA ALA A 5 -18.99 -5.56 -18.70
C ALA A 5 -17.96 -4.74 -17.90
N ILE A 6 -18.11 -3.42 -17.87
CA ILE A 6 -17.27 -2.52 -17.07
C ILE A 6 -17.53 -2.75 -15.58
N ASN A 7 -18.80 -2.78 -15.16
CA ASN A 7 -19.17 -3.07 -13.78
C ASN A 7 -18.68 -4.46 -13.31
N LYS A 8 -18.72 -5.46 -14.19
CA LYS A 8 -18.17 -6.79 -13.90
C LYS A 8 -16.65 -6.73 -13.65
N LYS A 9 -15.90 -5.99 -14.49
CA LYS A 9 -14.45 -5.82 -14.32
C LYS A 9 -14.09 -5.11 -13.01
N ILE A 10 -14.78 -4.02 -12.69
CA ILE A 10 -14.60 -3.29 -11.43
C ILE A 10 -14.85 -4.22 -10.22
N ARG A 11 -15.93 -5.01 -10.24
CA ARG A 11 -16.23 -5.96 -9.14
C ARG A 11 -15.13 -7.01 -8.96
N VAL A 12 -14.63 -7.58 -10.06
CA VAL A 12 -13.52 -8.56 -10.00
C VAL A 12 -12.26 -7.93 -9.42
N GLN A 13 -11.99 -6.66 -9.73
CA GLN A 13 -10.84 -5.93 -9.19
C GLN A 13 -10.96 -5.70 -7.68
N TYR A 14 -12.11 -5.24 -7.20
CA TYR A 14 -12.36 -5.14 -5.75
C TYR A 14 -12.17 -6.47 -5.03
N LEU A 15 -12.69 -7.56 -5.60
CA LEU A 15 -12.50 -8.91 -5.04
C LEU A 15 -11.03 -9.32 -5.06
N SER A 16 -10.26 -8.95 -6.09
CA SER A 16 -8.83 -9.24 -6.17
C SER A 16 -8.02 -8.48 -5.11
N ILE A 17 -8.37 -7.22 -4.84
CA ILE A 17 -7.70 -6.38 -3.83
C ILE A 17 -8.06 -6.86 -2.42
N LEU A 18 -9.33 -7.21 -2.19
CA LEU A 18 -9.77 -7.80 -0.94
C LEU A 18 -9.11 -9.16 -0.69
N GLY A 19 -9.02 -10.01 -1.72
CA GLY A 19 -8.29 -11.27 -1.68
C GLY A 19 -6.81 -11.08 -1.37
N LEU A 20 -6.17 -10.08 -2.00
CA LEU A 20 -4.77 -9.72 -1.73
C LEU A 20 -4.58 -9.20 -0.30
N ALA A 21 -5.49 -8.37 0.20
CA ALA A 21 -5.46 -7.85 1.56
C ALA A 21 -5.65 -8.94 2.63
N ILE A 22 -6.53 -9.92 2.36
CA ILE A 22 -6.70 -11.09 3.24
C ILE A 22 -5.45 -11.97 3.17
N PHE A 23 -4.98 -12.28 1.97
CA PHE A 23 -3.80 -13.13 1.76
C PHE A 23 -2.57 -12.58 2.48
N ILE A 24 -2.28 -11.28 2.33
CA ILE A 24 -1.13 -10.66 3.00
C ILE A 24 -1.28 -10.69 4.51
N SER A 25 -2.49 -10.44 5.02
CA SER A 25 -2.76 -10.44 6.46
C SER A 25 -2.55 -11.83 7.04
N VAL A 26 -3.11 -12.87 6.42
CA VAL A 26 -2.92 -14.27 6.81
C VAL A 26 -1.46 -14.65 6.74
N TRP A 27 -0.78 -14.36 5.62
CA TRP A 27 0.64 -14.65 5.45
C TRP A 27 1.49 -14.01 6.55
N CYS A 28 1.25 -12.74 6.87
CA CYS A 28 1.99 -12.03 7.90
C CYS A 28 1.77 -12.64 9.29
N ILE A 29 0.55 -13.11 9.60
CA ILE A 29 0.25 -13.76 10.89
C ILE A 29 1.01 -15.07 11.04
N PHE A 30 1.04 -15.91 9.99
CA PHE A 30 1.69 -17.21 10.02
C PHE A 30 3.21 -17.13 9.91
N SER A 31 3.73 -16.20 9.11
CA SER A 31 5.16 -16.10 8.82
C SER A 31 5.93 -15.26 9.84
N SER A 32 5.23 -14.45 10.65
CA SER A 32 5.89 -13.57 11.62
C SER A 32 5.97 -14.22 13.00
N PRO A 33 7.16 -14.24 13.63
CA PRO A 33 7.33 -14.67 15.02
C PRO A 33 6.35 -13.95 15.95
N ASN A 34 5.95 -14.61 17.04
CA ASN A 34 4.99 -14.03 18.01
C ASN A 34 5.46 -12.70 18.64
N ASN A 35 6.76 -12.39 18.57
CA ASN A 35 7.34 -11.16 19.09
C ASN A 35 7.34 -10.00 18.08
N TYR A 36 6.73 -10.16 16.91
CA TYR A 36 6.62 -9.10 15.92
C TYR A 36 5.43 -8.20 16.26
N ASP A 37 5.72 -6.92 16.45
CA ASP A 37 4.70 -5.89 16.51
C ASP A 37 4.24 -5.48 15.12
N ILE A 38 3.18 -4.68 15.03
CA ILE A 38 2.56 -4.33 13.74
C ILE A 38 3.53 -3.54 12.83
N VAL A 39 4.43 -2.75 13.44
CA VAL A 39 5.41 -1.92 12.75
C VAL A 39 6.53 -2.79 12.17
N LYS A 40 7.08 -3.74 12.93
CA LYS A 40 8.00 -4.79 12.44
C LYS A 40 7.38 -5.59 11.32
N MET A 41 6.13 -6.00 11.51
CA MET A 41 5.43 -6.84 10.57
C MET A 41 5.20 -6.11 9.24
N LEU A 42 4.91 -4.81 9.28
CA LEU A 42 4.71 -4.00 8.07
C LEU A 42 6.03 -3.63 7.38
N ILE A 43 7.03 -3.20 8.15
CA ILE A 43 8.25 -2.58 7.62
C ILE A 43 9.38 -3.62 7.57
N ARG A 44 9.78 -4.18 8.70
CA ARG A 44 10.97 -5.05 8.78
C ARG A 44 10.83 -6.37 8.02
N SER A 45 9.61 -6.90 7.87
CA SER A 45 9.39 -8.12 7.10
C SER A 45 9.66 -7.94 5.60
N ASN A 46 9.68 -6.70 5.10
CA ASN A 46 9.77 -6.28 3.69
C ASN A 46 8.66 -6.80 2.76
N PHE A 47 8.02 -7.94 3.07
CA PHE A 47 7.09 -8.63 2.20
C PHE A 47 5.82 -7.82 1.87
N PRO A 48 5.17 -7.13 2.82
CA PRO A 48 4.04 -6.24 2.51
C PRO A 48 4.40 -5.13 1.53
N VAL A 49 5.66 -4.70 1.54
CA VAL A 49 6.10 -3.56 0.73
C VAL A 49 6.55 -4.02 -0.64
N LEU A 50 7.41 -5.03 -0.68
CA LEU A 50 8.01 -5.57 -1.90
C LEU A 50 6.98 -6.26 -2.78
N PHE A 51 6.00 -6.94 -2.20
CA PHE A 51 5.06 -7.75 -2.98
C PHE A 51 3.67 -7.14 -2.98
N SER A 52 2.99 -7.08 -1.83
CA SER A 52 1.56 -6.73 -1.85
C SER A 52 1.30 -5.28 -2.24
N GLN A 53 2.10 -4.32 -1.78
CA GLN A 53 1.94 -2.91 -2.18
C GLN A 53 2.31 -2.68 -3.65
N ILE A 54 3.33 -3.36 -4.20
CA ILE A 54 3.64 -3.29 -5.64
C ILE A 54 2.48 -3.86 -6.47
N ILE A 55 1.94 -5.01 -6.07
CA ILE A 55 0.80 -5.62 -6.75
C ILE A 55 -0.43 -4.70 -6.64
N LEU A 56 -0.68 -4.09 -5.48
CA LEU A 56 -1.77 -3.12 -5.29
C LEU A 56 -1.66 -1.96 -6.29
N LEU A 57 -0.50 -1.30 -6.36
CA LEU A 57 -0.25 -0.20 -7.29
C LEU A 57 -0.37 -0.66 -8.76
N SER A 58 0.08 -1.88 -9.07
CA SER A 58 -0.03 -2.48 -10.40
C SER A 58 -1.49 -2.75 -10.80
N LEU A 59 -2.31 -3.27 -9.88
CA LEU A 59 -3.74 -3.51 -10.10
C LEU A 59 -4.50 -2.20 -10.33
N MET A 60 -4.24 -1.17 -9.52
CA MET A 60 -4.80 0.18 -9.70
C MET A 60 -4.39 0.75 -11.06
N SER A 61 -3.13 0.61 -11.44
CA SER A 61 -2.62 1.07 -12.74
C SER A 61 -3.30 0.36 -13.90
N TRP A 62 -3.43 -0.96 -13.83
CA TRP A 62 -4.13 -1.77 -14.82
C TRP A 62 -5.60 -1.36 -14.99
N GLN A 63 -6.27 -1.07 -13.88
CA GLN A 63 -7.64 -0.57 -13.88
C GLN A 63 -7.75 0.74 -14.66
N ILE A 64 -6.93 1.72 -14.32
CA ILE A 64 -6.99 3.04 -14.95
C ILE A 64 -6.62 2.97 -16.43
N LEU A 65 -5.65 2.12 -16.80
CA LEU A 65 -5.31 1.86 -18.21
C LEU A 65 -6.49 1.27 -18.99
N THR A 66 -7.26 0.37 -18.37
CA THR A 66 -8.47 -0.19 -18.99
C THR A 66 -9.48 0.92 -19.28
N PHE A 67 -9.70 1.85 -18.36
CA PHE A 67 -10.59 3.01 -18.58
C PHE A 67 -10.02 4.03 -19.57
N LYS A 68 -8.70 4.20 -19.60
CA LYS A 68 -8.01 5.08 -20.53
C LYS A 68 -8.21 4.65 -21.99
N SER A 69 -8.24 3.35 -22.26
CA SER A 69 -8.52 2.83 -23.61
C SER A 69 -9.87 3.32 -24.18
N VAL A 70 -10.79 3.71 -23.30
CA VAL A 70 -12.14 4.20 -23.62
C VAL A 70 -12.23 5.74 -23.52
N ALA A 71 -11.16 6.41 -23.11
CA ALA A 71 -11.17 7.84 -22.80
C ALA A 71 -11.61 8.71 -23.99
N ILE A 72 -11.28 8.32 -25.23
CA ILE A 72 -11.68 9.04 -26.45
C ILE A 72 -13.22 9.07 -26.57
N MET A 73 -13.90 7.95 -26.35
CA MET A 73 -15.37 7.87 -26.40
C MET A 73 -16.04 8.65 -25.25
N VAL A 74 -15.37 8.75 -24.09
CA VAL A 74 -15.83 9.53 -22.94
C VAL A 74 -15.63 11.03 -23.17
N GLY A 75 -14.54 11.41 -23.84
CA GLY A 75 -14.22 12.78 -24.25
C GLY A 75 -15.26 13.38 -25.19
N VAL A 76 -15.70 12.61 -26.19
CA VAL A 76 -16.79 13.03 -27.11
C VAL A 76 -18.10 13.32 -26.37
N ARG A 77 -18.31 12.72 -25.19
CA ARG A 77 -19.50 12.92 -24.35
C ARG A 77 -19.32 13.97 -23.25
N GLN A 78 -18.17 14.65 -23.19
CA GLN A 78 -17.82 15.65 -22.16
C GLN A 78 -17.97 15.14 -20.71
N LYS A 79 -17.70 13.85 -20.45
CA LYS A 79 -17.81 13.23 -19.11
C LYS A 79 -16.46 12.89 -18.48
N THR A 80 -15.37 13.46 -18.96
CA THR A 80 -13.99 13.14 -18.54
C THR A 80 -13.74 13.42 -17.06
N GLU A 81 -14.18 14.58 -16.55
CA GLU A 81 -14.02 14.95 -15.14
C GLU A 81 -14.78 14.00 -14.19
N TYR A 82 -15.98 13.59 -14.59
CA TYR A 82 -16.79 12.66 -13.82
C TYR A 82 -16.09 11.30 -13.69
N VAL A 83 -15.57 10.77 -14.80
CA VAL A 83 -14.83 9.51 -14.80
C VAL A 83 -13.55 9.63 -13.97
N GLN A 84 -12.82 10.74 -14.06
CA GLN A 84 -11.63 10.96 -13.25
C GLN A 84 -11.95 11.00 -11.74
N LYS A 85 -13.00 11.71 -11.32
CA LYS A 85 -13.46 11.73 -9.92
C LYS A 85 -13.84 10.33 -9.43
N GLN A 86 -14.50 9.54 -10.27
CA GLN A 86 -14.83 8.16 -9.92
C GLN A 86 -13.59 7.28 -9.81
N LEU A 87 -12.64 7.38 -10.73
CA LEU A 87 -11.39 6.64 -10.67
C LEU A 87 -10.60 6.98 -9.41
N LEU A 88 -10.52 8.28 -9.07
CA LEU A 88 -9.89 8.75 -7.83
C LEU A 88 -10.57 8.15 -6.59
N PHE A 89 -11.90 8.20 -6.54
CA PHE A 89 -12.67 7.62 -5.44
C PHE A 89 -12.39 6.12 -5.30
N ILE A 90 -12.34 5.39 -6.42
CA ILE A 90 -12.09 3.95 -6.42
C ILE A 90 -10.69 3.64 -5.86
N VAL A 91 -9.62 4.29 -6.36
CA VAL A 91 -8.26 4.00 -5.88
C VAL A 91 -8.05 4.38 -4.41
N LEU A 92 -8.72 5.44 -3.93
CA LEU A 92 -8.71 5.81 -2.51
C LEU A 92 -9.41 4.77 -1.64
N LEU A 93 -10.57 4.28 -2.10
CA LEU A 93 -11.34 3.26 -1.40
C LEU A 93 -10.59 1.92 -1.36
N GLU A 94 -9.97 1.52 -2.46
CA GLU A 94 -9.12 0.31 -2.55
C GLU A 94 -7.92 0.38 -1.59
N THR A 95 -7.24 1.54 -1.55
CA THR A 95 -6.14 1.78 -0.60
C THR A 95 -6.63 1.68 0.84
N SER A 96 -7.79 2.27 1.13
CA SER A 96 -8.39 2.25 2.47
C SER A 96 -8.81 0.85 2.89
N ILE A 97 -9.39 0.06 1.99
CA ILE A 97 -9.75 -1.34 2.24
C ILE A 97 -8.49 -2.16 2.50
N TYR A 98 -7.45 -2.01 1.68
CA TYR A 98 -6.21 -2.76 1.84
C TYR A 98 -5.60 -2.57 3.23
N PHE A 99 -5.42 -1.31 3.65
CA PHE A 99 -4.86 -1.00 4.97
C PHE A 99 -5.83 -1.32 6.12
N GLY A 100 -7.13 -1.08 5.92
CA GLY A 100 -8.15 -1.39 6.91
C GLY A 100 -8.18 -2.89 7.24
N VAL A 101 -8.20 -3.74 6.21
CA VAL A 101 -8.13 -5.20 6.39
C VAL A 101 -6.81 -5.59 7.06
N TYR A 102 -5.68 -5.06 6.61
CA TYR A 102 -4.38 -5.38 7.19
C TYR A 102 -4.30 -5.03 8.69
N TYR A 103 -4.73 -3.83 9.08
CA TYR A 103 -4.70 -3.39 10.48
C TYR A 103 -5.71 -4.17 11.33
N VAL A 104 -6.95 -4.32 10.87
CA VAL A 104 -7.99 -5.07 11.61
C VAL A 104 -7.56 -6.52 11.80
N SER A 105 -7.05 -7.19 10.75
CA SER A 105 -6.56 -8.56 10.86
C SER A 105 -5.43 -8.70 11.87
N PHE A 106 -4.52 -7.72 11.97
CA PHE A 106 -3.51 -7.73 13.02
C PHE A 106 -4.15 -7.64 14.42
N PHE A 107 -5.07 -6.70 14.65
CA PHE A 107 -5.74 -6.56 15.96
C PHE A 107 -6.54 -7.81 16.36
N LEU A 108 -7.13 -8.51 15.38
CA LEU A 108 -7.85 -9.77 15.63
C LEU A 108 -6.94 -10.91 16.10
N THR A 109 -5.62 -10.84 15.92
CA THR A 109 -4.70 -11.86 16.44
C THR A 109 -4.53 -11.82 17.96
N GLY A 110 -4.93 -10.73 18.62
CA GLY A 110 -4.69 -10.52 20.05
C GLY A 110 -3.22 -10.28 20.42
N ARG A 111 -2.31 -10.15 19.44
CA ARG A 111 -0.90 -9.79 19.67
C ARG A 111 -0.80 -8.34 20.13
N LYS A 112 0.20 -8.04 20.96
CA LYS A 112 0.50 -6.66 21.38
C LYS A 112 0.90 -5.84 20.15
N ALA A 113 0.17 -4.75 19.89
CA ALA A 113 0.39 -3.93 18.69
C ALA A 113 1.72 -3.19 18.69
N PHE A 114 2.25 -2.83 19.85
CA PHE A 114 3.52 -2.12 19.99
C PHE A 114 4.29 -2.77 21.14
N ILE A 115 5.45 -3.38 20.83
CA ILE A 115 6.28 -4.11 21.80
C ILE A 115 7.62 -3.39 21.98
N ASP A 116 8.26 -3.01 20.87
CA ASP A 116 9.64 -2.52 20.89
C ASP A 116 9.77 -1.01 21.08
N GLY A 117 8.70 -0.26 20.81
CA GLY A 117 8.75 1.19 20.69
C GLY A 117 7.54 1.90 21.27
N SER A 118 7.59 3.23 21.21
CA SER A 118 6.49 4.08 21.67
C SER A 118 5.23 3.89 20.82
N PHE A 119 4.09 3.67 21.49
CA PHE A 119 2.76 3.60 20.86
C PHE A 119 2.49 4.77 19.92
N VAL A 120 2.80 6.00 20.35
CA VAL A 120 2.53 7.22 19.58
C VAL A 120 3.34 7.24 18.29
N ILE A 121 4.63 6.89 18.38
CA ILE A 121 5.53 6.84 17.20
C ILE A 121 5.08 5.74 16.25
N GLY A 122 4.72 4.57 16.79
CA GLY A 122 4.24 3.45 15.99
C GLY A 122 2.98 3.80 15.19
N ILE A 123 1.98 4.43 15.82
CA ILE A 123 0.78 4.92 15.11
C ILE A 123 1.14 5.93 14.03
N LEU A 124 2.02 6.89 14.35
CA LEU A 124 2.43 7.91 13.39
C LEU A 124 3.10 7.30 12.15
N ILE A 125 3.91 6.26 12.33
CA ILE A 125 4.53 5.52 11.23
C ILE A 125 3.48 4.81 10.37
N LEU A 126 2.50 4.13 10.98
CA LEU A 126 1.41 3.47 10.25
C LEU A 126 0.56 4.47 9.46
N LEU A 127 0.25 5.62 10.05
CA LEU A 127 -0.47 6.71 9.40
C LEU A 127 0.33 7.29 8.25
N LEU A 128 1.62 7.57 8.46
CA LEU A 128 2.49 8.12 7.42
C LEU A 128 2.58 7.17 6.22
N ARG A 129 2.70 5.86 6.46
CA ARG A 129 2.71 4.86 5.39
C ARG A 129 1.38 4.82 4.63
N PHE A 130 0.26 4.86 5.34
CA PHE A 130 -1.07 4.93 4.72
C PHE A 130 -1.23 6.19 3.86
N SER A 131 -0.87 7.36 4.40
CA SER A 131 -0.91 8.63 3.69
C SER A 131 0.01 8.64 2.46
N PHE A 132 1.21 8.06 2.58
CA PHE A 132 2.13 7.94 1.45
C PHE A 132 1.53 7.08 0.32
N MET A 133 0.91 5.95 0.66
CA MET A 133 0.22 5.11 -0.33
C MET A 133 -0.98 5.81 -0.97
N ILE A 134 -1.72 6.63 -0.22
CA ILE A 134 -2.76 7.49 -0.80
C ILE A 134 -2.17 8.44 -1.85
N ILE A 135 -1.05 9.10 -1.55
CA ILE A 135 -0.38 10.01 -2.50
C ILE A 135 -0.01 9.26 -3.77
N LEU A 136 0.57 8.06 -3.66
CA LEU A 136 0.89 7.22 -4.81
C LEU A 136 -0.36 6.81 -5.61
N ALA A 137 -1.46 6.45 -4.93
CA ALA A 137 -2.73 6.13 -5.58
C ALA A 137 -3.30 7.32 -6.36
N ILE A 138 -3.18 8.54 -5.83
CA ILE A 138 -3.58 9.78 -6.52
C ILE A 138 -2.71 10.03 -7.76
N ILE A 139 -1.40 9.82 -7.66
CA ILE A 139 -0.48 9.93 -8.80
C ILE A 139 -0.85 8.92 -9.89
N ILE A 140 -1.14 7.68 -9.50
CA ILE A 140 -1.63 6.63 -10.39
C ILE A 140 -2.95 7.03 -11.06
N ALA A 141 -3.90 7.68 -10.36
CA ALA A 141 -5.12 8.20 -10.96
C ALA A 141 -4.84 9.20 -12.12
N GLY A 142 -3.71 9.91 -12.07
CA GLY A 142 -3.22 10.79 -13.14
C GLY A 142 -2.93 10.08 -14.47
N ILE A 143 -2.73 8.77 -14.48
CA ILE A 143 -2.51 7.93 -15.68
C ILE A 143 -3.62 8.13 -16.72
N TYR A 144 -4.86 8.40 -16.26
CA TYR A 144 -6.02 8.58 -17.14
C TYR A 144 -5.81 9.70 -18.16
N GLN A 145 -5.19 10.81 -17.74
CA GLN A 145 -4.98 11.99 -18.59
C GLN A 145 -3.56 12.08 -19.18
N PHE A 146 -2.58 11.49 -18.50
CA PHE A 146 -1.17 11.68 -18.85
C PHE A 146 -0.72 10.83 -20.04
N SER A 147 -0.04 11.39 -21.04
CA SER A 147 0.30 10.68 -22.28
C SER A 147 1.22 9.46 -22.09
N TYR A 148 2.11 9.48 -21.08
CA TYR A 148 3.09 8.42 -20.84
C TYR A 148 2.78 7.66 -19.54
N PRO A 149 1.80 6.73 -19.55
CA PRO A 149 1.33 6.07 -18.33
C PRO A 149 2.43 5.25 -17.64
N GLY A 150 3.34 4.66 -18.42
CA GLY A 150 4.44 3.86 -17.87
C GLY A 150 5.37 4.65 -16.95
N VAL A 151 5.57 5.95 -17.19
CA VAL A 151 6.42 6.80 -16.35
C VAL A 151 5.82 6.94 -14.95
N LEU A 152 4.51 7.17 -14.85
CA LEU A 152 3.83 7.29 -13.55
C LEU A 152 3.80 5.97 -12.79
N ILE A 153 3.67 4.84 -13.49
CA ILE A 153 3.71 3.50 -12.88
C ILE A 153 5.10 3.23 -12.31
N ILE A 154 6.14 3.38 -13.12
CA ILE A 154 7.54 3.16 -12.70
C ILE A 154 7.88 4.10 -11.55
N PHE A 155 7.53 5.38 -11.66
CA PHE A 155 7.73 6.35 -10.59
C PHE A 155 7.05 5.93 -9.30
N SER A 156 5.78 5.51 -9.34
CA SER A 156 5.03 5.14 -8.13
C SER A 156 5.62 3.91 -7.45
N ILE A 157 6.09 2.92 -8.23
CA ILE A 157 6.76 1.72 -7.70
C ILE A 157 8.10 2.10 -7.07
N LEU A 158 8.95 2.87 -7.78
CA LEU A 158 10.24 3.30 -7.27
C LEU A 158 10.11 4.20 -6.04
N ALA A 159 9.11 5.09 -6.02
CA ALA A 159 8.80 5.92 -4.87
C ALA A 159 8.38 5.07 -3.66
N ASN A 160 7.58 4.02 -3.87
CA ASN A 160 7.22 3.07 -2.79
C ASN A 160 8.44 2.36 -2.19
N LEU A 161 9.33 1.87 -3.04
CA LEU A 161 10.55 1.19 -2.63
C LEU A 161 11.53 2.16 -1.97
N GLY A 162 11.74 3.33 -2.56
CA GLY A 162 12.62 4.36 -2.03
C GLY A 162 12.14 4.86 -0.67
N TYR A 163 10.85 5.15 -0.52
CA TYR A 163 10.27 5.52 0.77
C TYR A 163 10.52 4.45 1.83
N HIS A 164 10.32 3.18 1.49
CA HIS A 164 10.54 2.09 2.42
C HIS A 164 12.00 1.91 2.83
N TYR A 165 12.91 1.77 1.86
CA TYR A 165 14.30 1.43 2.14
C TYR A 165 15.12 2.61 2.64
N ILE A 166 14.81 3.82 2.17
CA ILE A 166 15.55 5.02 2.53
C ILE A 166 14.94 5.64 3.79
N PHE A 167 13.61 5.83 3.86
CA PHE A 167 13.01 6.54 5.00
C PHE A 167 12.59 5.61 6.13
N GLU A 168 11.79 4.58 5.82
CA GLU A 168 11.25 3.73 6.90
C GLU A 168 12.32 2.90 7.58
N MET A 169 13.11 2.16 6.81
CA MET A 169 14.10 1.22 7.35
C MET A 169 15.30 1.92 8.00
N GLN A 170 15.76 3.05 7.44
CA GLN A 170 16.96 3.73 7.95
C GLN A 170 16.65 4.80 8.99
N TYR A 171 15.48 5.45 8.96
CA TYR A 171 15.17 6.55 9.89
C TYR A 171 14.00 6.24 10.82
N LEU A 172 12.82 5.91 10.28
CA LEU A 172 11.60 5.79 11.10
C LEU A 172 11.67 4.59 12.05
N LEU A 173 12.24 3.47 11.62
CA LEU A 173 12.43 2.31 12.50
C LEU A 173 13.31 2.66 13.70
N ILE A 174 14.41 3.40 13.48
CA ILE A 174 15.34 3.80 14.54
C ILE A 174 14.65 4.74 15.55
N GLN A 175 13.82 5.67 15.06
CA GLN A 175 13.04 6.54 15.94
C GLN A 175 11.98 5.78 16.73
N TYR A 176 11.41 4.72 16.15
CA TYR A 176 10.47 3.85 16.85
C TYR A 176 11.14 3.05 17.97
N SER A 177 12.33 2.49 17.73
CA SER A 177 13.13 1.84 18.77
C SER A 177 14.63 1.85 18.46
N LYS A 178 15.45 2.10 19.49
CA LYS A 178 16.91 2.09 19.37
C LYS A 178 17.47 0.72 18.98
N ILE A 179 16.72 -0.36 19.21
CA ILE A 179 17.18 -1.71 18.86
C ILE A 179 17.35 -1.86 17.34
N TYR A 180 16.75 -1.00 16.51
CA TYR A 180 16.97 -1.03 15.07
C TYR A 180 18.24 -0.32 14.61
N ASP A 181 18.82 0.55 15.45
CA ASP A 181 20.08 1.21 15.15
C ASP A 181 21.22 0.16 15.07
N PRO A 182 21.93 0.05 13.93
CA PRO A 182 23.04 -0.89 13.79
C PRO A 182 24.18 -0.61 14.79
N VAL A 183 24.45 0.64 15.14
CA VAL A 183 25.51 1.02 16.09
C VAL A 183 25.12 0.60 17.51
N TYR A 184 23.89 0.89 17.90
CA TYR A 184 23.36 0.48 19.21
C TYR A 184 23.40 -1.05 19.37
N ARG A 185 23.01 -1.80 18.33
CA ARG A 185 23.07 -3.27 18.33
C ARG A 185 24.49 -3.80 18.43
N ALA A 186 25.44 -3.21 17.72
CA ALA A 186 26.84 -3.63 17.76
C ALA A 186 27.43 -3.43 19.16
N LEU A 187 27.11 -2.32 19.83
CA LEU A 187 27.58 -2.03 21.19
C LEU A 187 26.96 -2.94 22.26
N HIS A 188 25.73 -3.41 22.06
CA HIS A 188 25.01 -4.23 23.04
C HIS A 188 24.93 -5.71 22.67
N HIS A 189 25.66 -6.14 21.64
CA HIS A 189 25.67 -7.52 21.11
C HIS A 189 24.25 -8.09 20.86
N ILE A 190 23.33 -7.23 20.40
CA ILE A 190 21.94 -7.64 20.12
C ILE A 190 21.86 -8.19 18.70
N HIS A 191 21.79 -9.51 18.59
CA HIS A 191 21.53 -10.20 17.34
C HIS A 191 20.02 -10.42 17.18
N MET A 192 19.40 -9.69 16.25
CA MET A 192 18.02 -9.98 15.86
C MET A 192 18.03 -11.18 14.91
N SER A 193 17.46 -12.30 15.36
CA SER A 193 17.08 -13.44 14.52
C SER A 193 15.91 -13.09 13.61
#